data_AF-D8R0Z5-F1
#
_entry.id   AF-D8R0Z5-F1
#
_cell.length_a   1.000
_cell.length_b   1.000
_cell.length_c   1.000
_cell.angle_alpha   90.00
_cell.angle_beta   90.00
_cell.angle_gamma   90.00
#
_symmetry.space_group_name_H-M   'P 1'
#
loop_
_entity.id
_entity.type
_entity.pdbx_description
1 polymer ?
#
loop_
_entity_poly.entity_id
_entity_poly.type
_entity_poly.pdbx_seq_one_letter_code
_entity_poly.pdbx_strand_id
1 'polypeptide(L)' 'MQLDCNLILYKGKIIVWTTNTSNRGEKCFLRMQRDGNLVIYDKLFNVIWSYNIYWKN' A
#
# COMPACT_ATOMS: atom_id res chain seq x y z
N MET A 1 -4.48 -4.90 4.32
CA MET A 1 -4.40 -5.03 2.86
C MET A 1 -5.54 -5.93 2.42
N GLN A 2 -6.44 -5.43 1.57
CA GLN A 2 -7.57 -6.20 1.06
C GLN A 2 -7.17 -7.00 -0.18
N LEU A 3 -8.00 -7.99 -0.55
CA LEU A 3 -7.76 -8.87 -1.69
C LEU A 3 -7.79 -8.14 -3.04
N ASP A 4 -8.52 -7.04 -3.12
CA ASP A 4 -8.60 -6.15 -4.29
C ASP A 4 -7.38 -5.21 -4.40
N CYS A 5 -6.34 -5.43 -3.61
CA CYS A 5 -5.17 -4.56 -3.56
C CYS A 5 -5.37 -3.16 -2.99
N ASN A 6 -6.45 -2.90 -2.24
CA ASN A 6 -6.60 -1.65 -1.51
C ASN A 6 -6.07 -1.75 -0.06
N LEU A 7 -5.29 -0.76 0.37
CA LEU A 7 -4.92 -0.61 1.77
C LEU A 7 -5.86 0.42 2.40
N ILE A 8 -6.70 -0.05 3.32
CA ILE A 8 -7.67 0.78 4.03
C ILE A 8 -7.32 0.79 5.51
N LEU A 9 -7.33 1.99 6.10
CA LEU A 9 -7.30 2.19 7.54
C LEU A 9 -8.72 2.38 8.06
N TYR A 10 -9.10 1.55 9.03
CA TYR A 10 -10.40 1.60 9.69
C TYR A 10 -10.27 2.10 11.13
N LYS A 11 -11.24 2.89 11.57
CA LYS A 11 -11.55 3.15 12.98
C LYS A 11 -12.88 2.48 13.31
N GLY A 12 -12.84 1.27 13.88
CA GLY A 12 -14.03 0.44 14.00
C GLY A 12 -14.58 0.08 12.61
N LYS A 13 -15.81 0.50 12.31
CA LYS A 13 -16.43 0.30 10.98
C LYS A 13 -16.24 1.49 10.02
N ILE A 14 -15.64 2.59 10.50
CA ILE A 14 -15.47 3.81 9.72
C ILE A 14 -14.16 3.73 8.95
N ILE A 15 -14.22 3.98 7.63
CA ILE A 15 -13.02 4.18 6.81
C ILE A 15 -12.48 5.58 7.09
N VAL A 16 -11.23 5.67 7.52
CA VAL A 16 -10.58 6.96 7.80
C VAL A 16 -9.54 7.34 6.76
N TRP A 17 -8.98 6.35 6.05
CA TRP A 17 -8.02 6.57 4.98
C TRP A 17 -7.93 5.34 4.06
N THR A 18 -7.53 5.55 2.80
CA THR A 18 -7.42 4.51 1.76
C THR A 18 -6.37 4.91 0.71
N THR A 19 -5.62 3.95 0.17
CA THR A 19 -4.71 4.16 -0.98
C THR A 19 -5.44 4.32 -2.31
N ASN A 20 -6.72 3.94 -2.38
CA ASN A 20 -7.54 3.94 -3.60
C ASN A 20 -6.92 3.11 -4.73
N THR A 21 -6.40 1.93 -4.38
CA THR A 21 -5.69 1.03 -5.29
C THR A 21 -6.48 -0.25 -5.63
N SER A 22 -7.79 -0.26 -5.37
CA SER A 22 -8.68 -1.37 -5.71
C SER A 22 -8.51 -1.79 -7.18
N ASN A 23 -8.36 -3.09 -7.41
CA ASN A 23 -8.21 -3.76 -8.70
C ASN A 23 -7.02 -3.30 -9.55
N ARG A 24 -5.99 -2.69 -8.95
CA ARG A 24 -4.77 -2.27 -9.67
C ARG A 24 -3.72 -3.37 -9.81
N GLY A 25 -3.92 -4.53 -9.18
CA GLY A 25 -3.01 -5.66 -9.24
C GLY A 25 -3.62 -6.92 -8.64
N GLU A 26 -2.79 -7.95 -8.43
CA GLU A 26 -3.21 -9.21 -7.83
C GLU A 26 -2.27 -9.65 -6.70
N LYS A 27 -2.87 -10.24 -5.65
CA LYS A 27 -2.17 -10.76 -4.45
C LYS A 27 -1.17 -9.74 -3.89
N CYS A 28 -1.60 -8.49 -3.79
CA CYS A 28 -0.73 -7.41 -3.41
C CYS A 28 -0.34 -7.45 -1.92
N PHE A 29 0.84 -6.92 -1.61
CA PHE A 29 1.39 -6.85 -0.27
C PHE A 29 2.01 -5.48 0.01
N LEU A 30 2.01 -5.10 1.29
CA LEU A 30 2.59 -3.86 1.78
C LEU A 30 4.02 -4.13 2.28
N ARG A 31 4.98 -3.28 1.92
CA ARG A 31 6.37 -3.38 2.36
C ARG A 31 6.89 -2.01 2.78
N MET A 32 7.45 -1.94 3.99
CA MET A 32 8.32 -0.85 4.39
C MET A 32 9.73 -1.12 3.87
N GLN A 33 10.23 -0.27 2.99
CA GLN A 33 11.57 -0.35 2.45
C GLN A 33 12.60 0.21 3.45
N ARG A 34 13.88 -0.15 3.25
CA ARG A 34 14.98 0.27 4.15
C ARG A 34 15.26 1.78 4.11
N ASP A 35 14.85 2.43 3.04
CA ASP A 35 15.00 3.88 2.83
C ASP A 35 13.86 4.69 3.43
N GLY A 36 12.93 4.06 4.17
CA GLY A 36 11.80 4.75 4.78
C GLY A 36 10.53 4.79 3.93
N ASN A 37 10.57 4.29 2.69
CA ASN A 37 9.42 4.36 1.80
C ASN A 37 8.44 3.19 2.01
N LEU A 38 7.16 3.51 2.14
CA LEU A 38 6.09 2.53 2.25
C LEU A 38 5.50 2.27 0.87
N VAL A 39 5.55 1.02 0.40
CA VAL A 39 5.18 0.65 -0.97
C VAL A 39 4.22 -0.53 -0.98
N ILE A 40 3.22 -0.47 -1.85
CA ILE A 40 2.38 -1.61 -2.22
C ILE A 40 2.93 -2.22 -3.51
N TYR A 41 3.16 -3.52 -3.47
CA TYR A 41 3.56 -4.33 -4.61
C TYR A 41 2.49 -5.36 -4.97
N ASP A 42 2.42 -5.77 -6.22
CA ASP A 42 1.70 -6.99 -6.62
C ASP A 42 2.59 -8.26 -6.52
N LYS A 43 2.03 -9.42 -6.86
CA LYS A 43 2.75 -10.70 -6.88
C LYS A 43 3.99 -10.74 -7.77
N LEU A 44 4.08 -9.87 -8.77
CA LEU A 44 5.20 -9.77 -9.71
C LEU A 44 6.20 -8.69 -9.29
N PHE A 45 6.02 -8.11 -8.09
CA PHE A 45 6.82 -7.00 -7.57
C PHE A 45 6.69 -5.69 -8.37
N ASN A 46 5.61 -5.50 -9.13
CA ASN A 46 5.29 -4.20 -9.71
C ASN A 46 4.83 -3.23 -8.61
N VAL A 47 5.25 -1.97 -8.69
CA VAL A 47 4.81 -0.92 -7.76
C VAL A 47 3.38 -0.50 -8.09
N ILE A 48 2.47 -0.70 -7.15
CA ILE A 48 1.06 -0.31 -7.25
C ILE A 48 0.83 1.09 -6.68
N TRP A 49 1.53 1.41 -5.60
CA TRP A 49 1.48 2.70 -4.91
C TRP A 49 2.70 2.87 -4.00
N SER A 50 3.15 4.10 -3.81
CA SER A 50 4.20 4.45 -2.86
C SER A 50 3.86 5.75 -2.13
N TYR A 51 4.27 5.84 -0.86
CA TYR A 51 4.12 7.07 -0.08
C TYR A 51 5.10 8.16 -0.53
N ASN A 52 6.19 7.77 -1.22
CA ASN A 52 7.23 8.66 -1.74
C ASN A 52 7.89 9.52 -0.66
N ILE A 53 7.98 8.97 0.56
CA ILE A 53 8.78 9.54 1.64
C ILE A 53 9.99 8.65 1.85
N TYR A 54 11.14 9.29 1.93
CA TYR A 54 12.42 8.65 2.13
C TYR A 54 13.06 9.29 3.36
N TRP A 55 13.82 8.52 4.12
CA TRP A 55 14.64 9.07 5.19
C TRP A 55 15.56 10.13 4.61
N LYS A 56 15.49 11.32 5.20
CA LYS A 56 16.48 12.36 4.99
C LYS A 56 17.58 12.12 6.01
N ASN A 57 18.82 12.05 5.52
CA ASN A 57 20.00 12.09 6.38
C ASN A 57 20.05 13.41 7.15
#